data_AF-A0A3B8JIV0-F1
#
_entry.id   AF-A0A3B8JIV0-F1
#
_cell.length_a   1.000
_cell.length_b   1.000
_cell.length_c   1.000
_cell.angle_alpha   90.00
_cell.angle_beta   90.00
_cell.angle_gamma   90.00
#
_symmetry.space_group_name_H-M   'P 1'
#
loop_
_entity.id
_entity.type
_entity.pdbx_description
1 polymer ?
#
loop_
_entity_poly.entity_id
_entity_poly.type
_entity_poly.pdbx_seq_one_letter_code
_entity_poly.pdbx_strand_id
1 'polypeptide(L)'
;FVLMLTSRGDAADKDQGFKRGADDYLTKPFDLQELENRIGAILKRKREVTPTEQQRLVFDKLVIDPSRREVTLNEQPVPLTALEFDLL
;
A
#
# COMPACT_ATOMS: atom_id res chain seq x y z
N PHE A 1 -4.47 10.52 -4.15
CA PHE A 1 -4.62 9.70 -5.36
C PHE A 1 -6.05 9.64 -5.85
N VAL A 2 -6.38 10.63 -6.67
CA VAL A 2 -7.56 10.82 -7.49
C VAL A 2 -7.08 10.87 -8.94
N LEU A 3 -7.56 9.94 -9.77
CA LEU A 3 -7.35 9.95 -11.23
C LEU A 3 -8.60 10.57 -11.87
N MET A 4 -8.43 11.66 -12.62
CA MET A 4 -9.54 12.32 -13.30
C MET A 4 -9.68 11.89 -14.76
N LEU A 5 -10.89 11.47 -15.15
CA LEU A 5 -11.25 11.13 -16.52
C LEU A 5 -12.04 12.28 -17.16
N THR A 6 -11.59 12.79 -18.30
CA THR A 6 -12.21 13.96 -18.93
C THR A 6 -12.23 13.88 -20.45
N SER A 7 -13.20 14.49 -21.11
CA SER A 7 -13.16 14.70 -22.57
C SER A 7 -12.41 15.98 -22.97
N ARG A 8 -12.05 16.80 -21.99
CA ARG A 8 -11.29 18.04 -22.20
C ARG A 8 -9.81 17.72 -22.24
N GLY A 9 -9.24 17.72 -23.44
CA GLY A 9 -7.87 17.28 -23.71
C GLY A 9 -6.81 18.37 -23.61
N ASP A 10 -7.22 19.63 -23.60
CA ASP A 10 -6.32 20.77 -23.69
C ASP A 10 -5.41 20.87 -22.47
N ALA A 11 -4.17 21.28 -22.70
CA ALA A 11 -3.16 21.39 -21.64
C ALA A 11 -3.61 22.34 -20.52
N ALA A 12 -4.34 23.41 -20.85
CA ALA A 12 -4.87 24.36 -19.88
C ALA A 12 -5.94 23.73 -18.95
N ASP A 13 -6.79 22.85 -19.47
CA ASP A 13 -7.80 22.15 -18.66
C ASP A 13 -7.15 21.13 -17.72
N LYS A 14 -6.11 20.43 -18.19
CA LYS A 14 -5.33 19.51 -17.36
C LYS A 14 -4.59 20.24 -16.24
N ASP A 15 -3.95 21.38 -16.54
CA ASP A 15 -3.22 22.19 -15.56
C ASP A 15 -4.14 22.73 -14.45
N GLN A 16 -5.30 23.29 -14.82
CA GLN A 16 -6.31 23.69 -13.83
C GLN A 16 -6.77 22.51 -13.00
N GLY A 17 -6.92 21.37 -13.64
CA GLY A 17 -7.27 20.13 -13.01
C GLY A 17 -6.29 19.67 -11.94
N PHE A 18 -5.00 19.67 -12.25
CA PHE A 18 -3.94 19.33 -11.31
C PHE A 18 -3.92 20.33 -10.14
N LYS A 19 -4.09 21.63 -10.42
CA LYS A 19 -4.20 22.69 -9.39
C LYS A 19 -5.40 22.50 -8.45
N ARG A 20 -6.46 21.84 -8.91
CA ARG A 20 -7.64 21.49 -8.10
C ARG A 20 -7.48 20.20 -7.29
N GLY A 21 -6.31 19.55 -7.36
CA GLY A 21 -5.96 18.40 -6.53
C GLY A 21 -6.11 17.04 -7.19
N ALA A 22 -6.17 16.95 -8.52
CA ALA A 22 -5.98 15.65 -9.17
C ALA A 22 -4.52 15.20 -9.02
N ASP A 23 -4.32 13.91 -8.80
CA ASP A 23 -2.99 13.32 -8.82
C ASP A 23 -2.60 12.81 -10.22
N ASP A 24 -3.59 12.54 -11.08
CA ASP A 24 -3.39 12.12 -12.47
C ASP A 24 -4.61 12.47 -13.35
N TYR A 25 -4.41 12.56 -14.67
CA TYR A 25 -5.42 12.88 -15.68
C TYR A 25 -5.36 11.92 -16.87
N LEU A 26 -6.52 11.47 -17.33
CA LEU A 26 -6.66 10.69 -18.55
C LEU A 26 -7.81 11.24 -19.42
N THR A 27 -7.49 11.57 -20.67
CA THR A 27 -8.46 12.15 -21.62
C THR A 27 -9.18 11.06 -22.41
N LYS A 28 -10.46 11.23 -22.68
CA LYS A 28 -11.27 10.35 -23.55
C LYS A 28 -11.14 10.75 -25.04
N PRO A 29 -11.14 9.77 -25.97
CA PRO A 29 -11.10 8.33 -25.73
C PRO A 29 -9.70 7.89 -25.25
N PHE A 30 -9.66 6.89 -24.37
CA PHE A 30 -8.41 6.30 -23.87
C PHE A 30 -8.38 4.81 -24.13
N ASP A 31 -7.17 4.26 -24.12
CA ASP A 31 -6.94 2.83 -24.18
C ASP A 31 -7.12 2.19 -22.79
N LEU A 32 -7.72 0.99 -22.74
CA LEU A 32 -7.94 0.28 -21.47
C LEU A 32 -6.62 -0.12 -20.81
N GLN A 33 -5.61 -0.50 -21.58
CA GLN A 33 -4.29 -0.85 -21.06
C GLN A 33 -3.62 0.36 -20.40
N GLU A 34 -3.83 1.56 -20.94
CA GLU A 34 -3.32 2.79 -20.33
C GLU A 34 -3.98 3.05 -18.97
N LEU A 35 -5.30 2.88 -18.88
CA LEU A 35 -6.03 3.01 -17.62
C LEU A 35 -5.55 1.98 -16.58
N GLU A 36 -5.40 0.72 -16.97
CA GLU A 36 -4.89 -0.35 -16.11
C GLU A 36 -3.50 -0.03 -15.56
N ASN A 37 -2.58 0.42 -16.42
CA ASN A 37 -1.23 0.79 -16.03
C ASN A 37 -1.21 1.93 -15.01
N ARG A 38 -2.05 2.96 -15.22
CA ARG A 38 -2.17 4.10 -14.31
C ARG A 38 -2.74 3.71 -12.95
N ILE A 39 -3.81 2.90 -12.94
CA ILE A 39 -4.38 2.35 -11.70
C ILE A 39 -3.33 1.52 -10.97
N GLY A 40 -2.61 0.64 -11.69
CA GLY A 40 -1.53 -0.16 -11.12
C GLY A 40 -0.45 0.69 -10.47
N ALA A 41 -0.03 1.78 -11.11
CA ALA A 41 0.94 2.73 -10.57
C ALA A 41 0.43 3.45 -9.30
N ILE A 42 -0.84 3.85 -9.28
CA ILE A 42 -1.49 4.47 -8.11
C ILE A 42 -1.52 3.50 -6.92
N LEU A 43 -1.89 2.24 -7.17
CA LEU A 43 -1.97 1.22 -6.13
C LEU A 43 -0.58 0.85 -5.58
N LYS A 44 0.46 0.82 -6.43
CA LYS A 44 1.86 0.61 -5.99
C LYS A 44 2.33 1.74 -5.06
N ARG A 45 2.06 3.01 -5.39
CA ARG A 45 2.42 4.15 -4.53
C ARG A 45 1.70 4.13 -3.18
N LYS A 46 0.42 3.72 -3.13
CA LYS A 46 -0.28 3.50 -1.84
C LYS A 46 0.28 2.32 -1.05
N ARG A 47 0.88 1.34 -1.72
CA ARG A 47 1.57 0.19 -1.13
C ARG A 47 3.03 0.46 -0.78
N GLU A 48 3.54 1.68 -0.96
CA GLU A 48 4.69 2.15 -0.17
C GLU A 48 4.26 2.47 1.28
N VAL A 49 3.47 1.57 1.88
CA VAL A 49 3.86 1.13 3.21
C VAL A 49 5.17 0.45 2.89
N THR A 50 6.31 1.06 3.24
CA THR A 50 7.58 0.31 3.38
C THR A 50 7.16 -1.07 3.86
N PRO A 51 7.53 -2.21 3.25
CA PRO A 51 7.36 -3.45 3.95
C PRO A 51 8.12 -3.18 5.23
N THR A 52 7.39 -2.87 6.31
CA THR A 52 7.92 -2.79 7.64
C THR A 52 8.42 -4.20 7.72
N GLU A 53 9.73 -4.40 7.47
CA GLU A 53 10.40 -5.69 7.65
C GLU A 53 9.82 -6.18 8.95
N GLN A 54 8.91 -7.17 8.93
CA GLN A 54 7.88 -7.26 9.96
C GLN A 54 8.55 -7.14 11.33
N GLN A 55 8.51 -5.92 11.89
CA GLN A 55 9.54 -5.56 12.85
C GLN A 55 9.19 -6.35 14.08
N ARG A 56 10.21 -6.91 14.75
CA ARG A 56 9.97 -7.66 15.96
C ARG A 56 9.16 -6.78 16.91
N LEU A 57 7.98 -7.26 17.29
CA LEU A 57 7.14 -6.57 18.25
C LEU A 57 7.68 -6.92 19.63
N VAL A 58 8.16 -5.90 20.36
CA VAL A 58 8.77 -6.08 21.69
C VAL A 58 7.86 -5.45 22.73
N PHE A 59 7.35 -6.29 23.63
CA PHE A 59 6.53 -5.90 24.79
C PHE A 59 7.23 -6.37 26.06
N ASP A 60 8.12 -5.55 26.60
CA ASP A 60 8.99 -5.91 27.73
C ASP A 60 9.75 -7.23 27.44
N LYS A 61 9.37 -8.33 28.10
CA LYS A 61 10.02 -9.65 27.94
C LYS A 61 9.39 -10.53 26.87
N LEU A 62 8.29 -10.09 26.26
CA LEU A 62 7.61 -10.78 25.16
C LEU A 62 8.10 -10.22 23.83
N VAL A 63 8.61 -11.09 22.95
CA VAL A 63 9.06 -10.72 21.60
C VAL A 63 8.35 -11.58 20.58
N ILE A 64 7.72 -10.94 19.60
CA ILE A 64 7.05 -11.60 18.46
C ILE A 64 7.84 -11.26 17.20
N ASP A 65 8.28 -12.28 16.48
CA ASP A 65 8.93 -12.16 15.16
C ASP A 65 7.97 -12.65 14.07
N PRO A 66 7.22 -11.76 13.40
CA PRO A 66 6.22 -12.18 12.43
C PRO A 66 6.83 -12.78 11.16
N SER A 67 8.10 -12.47 10.88
CA SER A 67 8.82 -13.03 9.73
C SER A 67 9.15 -14.51 9.92
N ARG A 68 9.46 -14.91 11.17
CA ARG A 68 9.77 -16.30 11.55
C ARG A 68 8.56 -17.04 12.12
N ARG A 69 7.47 -16.33 12.40
CA ARG A 69 6.31 -16.82 13.17
C ARG A 69 6.72 -17.40 14.52
N GLU A 70 7.64 -16.71 15.19
CA GLU A 70 8.20 -17.11 16.48
C GLU A 70 7.76 -16.13 17.57
N VAL A 71 7.49 -16.67 18.76
CA VAL A 71 7.21 -15.89 19.97
C VAL A 71 8.15 -16.35 21.05
N THR A 72 8.77 -15.40 21.76
CA THR A 72 9.60 -15.69 22.93
C THR A 72 9.11 -14.89 24.14
N LEU A 73 9.17 -15.51 25.31
CA LEU A 73 8.90 -14.87 26.59
C LEU A 73 10.08 -15.12 27.52
N ASN A 74 10.70 -14.07 28.05
CA ASN A 74 11.95 -14.18 28.81
C ASN A 74 13.05 -14.93 28.02
N GLU A 75 13.17 -14.66 26.72
CA GLU A 75 14.10 -15.33 25.80
C GLU A 75 13.85 -16.84 25.58
N GLN A 76 12.77 -17.39 26.14
CA GLN A 76 12.36 -18.78 25.92
C GLN A 76 11.28 -18.88 24.84
N PRO A 77 11.39 -19.82 23.89
CA PRO A 77 10.39 -19.98 22.84
C PRO A 77 9.04 -20.43 23.42
N VAL A 78 7.97 -19.76 22.99
CA VAL A 78 6.59 -20.13 23.29
C VAL A 78 6.05 -20.88 22.07
N PRO A 79 5.82 -22.21 22.16
CA PRO A 79 5.27 -22.95 21.04
C PRO A 79 3.81 -22.55 20.83
N LEU A 80 3.50 -22.04 19.65
CA LEU A 80 2.14 -21.71 19.22
C LEU A 80 1.79 -22.53 17.98
N THR A 81 0.54 -22.95 17.89
CA THR A 81 -0.04 -23.42 16.64
C THR A 81 -0.15 -22.28 15.63
N ALA A 82 -0.34 -22.60 14.36
CA ALA A 82 -0.53 -21.58 13.33
C ALA A 82 -1.72 -20.66 13.64
N LEU A 83 -2.82 -21.23 14.13
CA LEU A 83 -4.03 -20.47 14.48
C LEU A 83 -3.80 -19.56 15.68
N GLU A 84 -3.11 -20.02 16.73
CA GLU A 84 -2.82 -19.19 17.90
C GLU A 84 -1.89 -18.02 17.54
N PHE A 85 -0.92 -18.24 16.65
CA PHE A 85 -0.07 -17.16 16.15
C PHE A 85 -0.87 -16.13 15.34
N ASP A 86 -1.81 -16.58 14.49
CA ASP A 86 -2.62 -15.68 13.66
C ASP A 86 -3.65 -14.87 14.48
N LEU A 87 -3.91 -15.23 15.74
CA LEU A 87 -4.79 -14.52 16.66
C LEU A 87 -4.10 -13.43 17.50
N LEU A 88 -2.77 -13.34 17.46
CA LEU A 88 -1.98 -12.31 18.15
C LEU A 88 -2.07 -10.96 17.42
#